data_AF-A0A7J6TQQ8-F1
#
_entry.id   AF-A0A7J6TQQ8-F1
#
_cell.length_a   1.000
_cell.length_b   1.000
_cell.length_c   1.000
_cell.angle_alpha   90.00
_cell.angle_beta   90.00
_cell.angle_gamma   90.00
#
_symmetry.space_group_name_H-M   'P 1'
#
loop_
_entity.id
_entity.type
_entity.pdbx_description
1 polymer ?
#
loop_
_entity_poly.entity_id
_entity_poly.type
_entity_poly.pdbx_seq_one_letter_code
_entity_poly.pdbx_strand_id
1 'polypeptide(L)'
;MVINTMRGMIILSLASPALTYTAIEAATYLSAISLEALRDGFTLDIEDLVPPLKLLYKGPQESGIFLDVGAHLGNSTKTMLGDLDSALEALVHRNLLPQAPDATTVVVAFEALPWICNVLKRKAEMFGWQLLQPLHIECAAVAKSAGEATFFFNNPYGPTASILPKQTSYLKNVTVPTRPVRDTLEELDYADLSVFLMKVDTEGMDGLIVEGTLEDGIRPRIIIFEYSRMWMSDAVSIPLGDFSDRMQRQYGYYCFAATRLGVWAPLWGLWYTDLIDGVYSYGNVVCFICSDEIADFLSGQIHDPAARVFVVSDFLRECGLPSRDPESLYTELDRIYWGALNGTASLEWHMASLATYRGDFATAYRWSDSAALKGQFDAEFLIGLQTYFGVNRRGVGNRERGIEWLKRASRKGHGGAAWFLSRIGYSLKHDY
;
A
#
# COMPACT_ATOMS: atom_id res chain seq x y z
N MET A 1 -4.01 -31.97 -3.11
CA MET A 1 -3.58 -33.09 -2.23
C MET A 1 -2.13 -32.94 -1.76
N VAL A 2 -1.15 -32.84 -2.67
CA VAL A 2 0.29 -32.69 -2.36
C VAL A 2 0.64 -31.49 -1.46
N ILE A 3 0.01 -30.33 -1.69
CA ILE A 3 0.22 -29.10 -0.90
C ILE A 3 -0.25 -29.27 0.57
N ASN A 4 -1.40 -29.93 0.79
CA ASN A 4 -1.93 -30.17 2.14
C ASN A 4 -1.09 -31.21 2.90
N THR A 5 -0.53 -32.20 2.19
CA THR A 5 0.40 -33.18 2.77
C THR A 5 1.73 -32.55 3.18
N MET A 6 2.26 -31.60 2.40
CA MET A 6 3.47 -30.85 2.76
C MET A 6 3.24 -29.91 3.95
N ARG A 7 2.11 -29.19 3.99
CA ARG A 7 1.72 -28.37 5.15
C ARG A 7 1.67 -29.21 6.43
N GLY A 8 1.07 -30.40 6.39
CA GLY A 8 1.01 -31.31 7.54
C GLY A 8 2.38 -31.82 8.01
N MET A 9 3.31 -32.10 7.10
CA MET A 9 4.66 -32.58 7.46
C MET A 9 5.57 -31.46 8.01
N ILE A 10 5.36 -30.21 7.58
CA ILE A 10 6.11 -29.06 8.08
C ILE A 10 5.64 -28.66 9.48
N ILE A 11 4.31 -28.68 9.73
CA ILE A 11 3.71 -28.39 11.05
C ILE A 11 4.24 -29.34 12.13
N LEU A 12 4.49 -30.61 11.80
CA LEU A 12 5.06 -31.60 12.73
C LEU A 12 6.55 -31.37 13.06
N SER A 13 7.30 -30.65 12.22
CA SER A 13 8.73 -30.36 12.43
C SER A 13 9.01 -29.08 13.23
N LEU A 14 8.01 -28.20 13.39
CA LEU A 14 8.12 -26.91 14.09
C LEU A 14 7.97 -27.02 15.62
N ALA A 15 7.89 -28.24 16.17
CA ALA A 15 7.67 -28.51 17.58
C ALA A 15 8.96 -28.38 18.44
N SER A 16 9.56 -27.19 18.47
CA SER A 16 10.52 -26.75 19.52
C SER A 16 9.96 -25.51 20.23
N PRO A 17 9.99 -25.41 21.57
CA PRO A 17 8.99 -24.62 22.29
C PRO A 17 9.39 -23.16 22.56
N ALA A 18 8.37 -22.31 22.44
CA ALA A 18 8.14 -21.00 23.07
C ALA A 18 8.57 -19.70 22.34
N LEU A 19 9.67 -19.64 21.59
CA LEU A 19 10.13 -18.36 20.97
C LEU A 19 9.94 -18.27 19.45
N THR A 20 9.84 -19.40 18.76
CA THR A 20 9.57 -19.47 17.32
C THR A 20 8.13 -19.13 16.97
N TYR A 21 7.19 -19.25 17.91
CA TYR A 21 5.76 -19.06 17.66
C TYR A 21 5.41 -17.60 17.36
N THR A 22 5.94 -16.64 18.13
CA THR A 22 5.65 -15.20 17.97
C THR A 22 6.28 -14.60 16.73
N ALA A 23 7.51 -15.00 16.36
CA ALA A 23 8.19 -14.53 15.15
C ALA A 23 7.58 -15.12 13.87
N ILE A 24 7.14 -16.37 13.91
CA ILE A 24 6.41 -17.01 12.81
C ILE A 24 5.00 -16.42 12.71
N GLU A 25 4.29 -16.13 13.82
CA GLU A 25 2.98 -15.46 13.80
C GLU A 25 3.07 -14.03 13.25
N ALA A 26 4.04 -13.24 13.72
CA ALA A 26 4.36 -11.90 13.22
C ALA A 26 4.57 -11.87 11.71
N ALA A 27 5.40 -12.80 11.23
CA ALA A 27 5.71 -12.87 9.82
C ALA A 27 4.56 -13.51 9.02
N THR A 28 3.79 -14.42 9.60
CA THR A 28 2.52 -14.90 9.03
C THR A 28 1.52 -13.76 8.88
N TYR A 29 1.53 -12.81 9.81
CA TYR A 29 0.71 -11.61 9.82
C TYR A 29 1.10 -10.63 8.71
N LEU A 30 2.39 -10.28 8.61
CA LEU A 30 2.97 -9.50 7.50
C LEU A 30 2.54 -10.03 6.12
N SER A 31 2.49 -11.35 5.96
CA SER A 31 2.00 -11.96 4.72
C SER A 31 0.50 -12.05 4.58
N ALA A 32 -0.26 -12.18 5.67
CA ALA A 32 -1.71 -12.17 5.60
C ALA A 32 -2.18 -10.81 5.10
N ILE A 33 -1.56 -9.72 5.57
CA ILE A 33 -1.79 -8.36 5.07
C ILE A 33 -1.48 -8.26 3.58
N SER A 34 -0.27 -8.65 3.16
CA SER A 34 0.11 -8.56 1.75
C SER A 34 -0.78 -9.45 0.86
N LEU A 35 -1.09 -10.69 1.27
CA LEU A 35 -1.93 -11.61 0.51
C LEU A 35 -3.41 -11.24 0.51
N GLU A 36 -3.97 -10.68 1.58
CA GLU A 36 -5.35 -10.18 1.61
C GLU A 36 -5.50 -8.87 0.84
N ALA A 37 -4.52 -7.96 0.95
CA ALA A 37 -4.41 -6.78 0.09
C ALA A 37 -4.36 -7.17 -1.40
N LEU A 38 -3.64 -8.25 -1.73
CA LEU A 38 -3.55 -8.82 -3.08
C LEU A 38 -4.82 -9.57 -3.52
N ARG A 39 -5.58 -10.18 -2.59
CA ARG A 39 -6.68 -11.12 -2.89
C ARG A 39 -8.03 -10.43 -3.03
N ASP A 40 -8.34 -9.45 -2.19
CA ASP A 40 -9.62 -8.74 -2.22
C ASP A 40 -9.52 -7.37 -2.93
N GLY A 41 -8.34 -7.05 -3.46
CA GLY A 41 -8.01 -5.75 -4.04
C GLY A 41 -7.96 -4.65 -2.99
N PHE A 42 -7.22 -3.59 -3.29
CA PHE A 42 -7.17 -2.34 -2.53
C PHE A 42 -8.53 -1.59 -2.63
N THR A 43 -9.55 -2.14 -2.00
CA THR A 43 -10.96 -1.82 -2.29
C THR A 43 -11.63 -0.92 -1.26
N LEU A 44 -10.83 -0.24 -0.44
CA LEU A 44 -11.28 0.91 0.35
C LEU A 44 -11.42 2.08 -0.60
N ASP A 45 -12.54 2.80 -0.60
CA ASP A 45 -12.71 3.97 -1.46
C ASP A 45 -11.78 5.11 -0.98
N ILE A 46 -11.23 5.91 -1.90
CA ILE A 46 -10.40 7.06 -1.53
C ILE A 46 -11.17 8.03 -0.63
N GLU A 47 -12.49 8.07 -0.81
CA GLU A 47 -13.41 8.88 -0.03
C GLU A 47 -13.50 8.44 1.44
N ASP A 48 -13.29 7.16 1.73
CA ASP A 48 -13.30 6.62 3.10
C ASP A 48 -12.01 6.96 3.87
N LEU A 49 -10.95 7.40 3.18
CA LEU A 49 -9.68 7.80 3.78
C LEU A 49 -9.68 9.24 4.27
N VAL A 50 -10.50 10.12 3.68
CA VAL A 50 -10.53 11.54 4.05
C VAL A 50 -10.98 11.77 5.51
N PRO A 51 -12.04 11.14 6.03
CA PRO A 51 -12.50 11.36 7.41
C PRO A 51 -11.43 11.09 8.49
N PRO A 52 -10.73 9.93 8.53
CA PRO A 52 -9.69 9.71 9.54
C PRO A 52 -8.49 10.66 9.36
N LEU A 53 -8.11 10.99 8.12
CA LEU A 53 -6.98 11.90 7.87
C LEU A 53 -7.27 13.35 8.28
N LYS A 54 -8.53 13.77 8.23
CA LYS A 54 -8.97 15.10 8.72
C LYS A 54 -8.66 15.31 10.20
N LEU A 55 -8.50 14.25 11.00
CA LEU A 55 -8.11 14.35 12.42
C LEU A 55 -6.68 14.88 12.62
N LEU A 56 -5.85 14.89 11.57
CA LEU A 56 -4.46 15.37 11.58
C LEU A 56 -4.32 16.85 11.19
N TYR A 57 -5.45 17.53 10.94
CA TYR A 57 -5.49 18.93 10.60
C TYR A 57 -5.19 19.81 11.82
N LYS A 58 -4.18 20.70 11.70
CA LYS A 58 -3.68 21.55 12.80
C LYS A 58 -4.07 23.02 12.71
N GLY A 59 -5.03 23.36 11.86
CA GLY A 59 -5.46 24.75 11.64
C GLY A 59 -4.71 25.46 10.51
N PRO A 60 -5.06 26.73 10.24
CA PRO A 60 -4.75 27.43 8.98
C PRO A 60 -3.26 27.69 8.74
N GLN A 61 -2.47 27.94 9.80
CA GLN A 61 -1.04 28.23 9.65
C GLN A 61 -0.18 26.97 9.47
N GLU A 62 -0.56 25.84 10.08
CA GLU A 62 0.19 24.59 10.00
C GLU A 62 -0.38 23.60 8.96
N SER A 63 -1.61 23.80 8.49
CA SER A 63 -2.35 22.84 7.65
C SER A 63 -3.34 23.53 6.69
N GLY A 64 -3.03 24.72 6.21
CA GLY A 64 -3.99 25.65 5.60
C GLY A 64 -4.84 25.16 4.43
N ILE A 65 -4.34 24.26 3.58
CA ILE A 65 -5.02 23.87 2.33
C ILE A 65 -5.34 22.38 2.28
N PHE A 66 -6.58 22.06 1.89
CA PHE A 66 -6.97 20.79 1.29
C PHE A 66 -7.03 20.93 -0.23
N LEU A 67 -6.20 20.17 -0.93
CA LEU A 67 -6.11 20.15 -2.38
C LEU A 67 -6.84 18.91 -2.92
N ASP A 68 -7.97 19.09 -3.58
CA ASP A 68 -8.83 18.01 -4.11
C ASP A 68 -8.71 17.95 -5.63
N VAL A 69 -7.78 17.14 -6.15
CA VAL A 69 -7.53 16.98 -7.58
C VAL A 69 -8.34 15.82 -8.12
N GLY A 70 -9.18 16.09 -9.13
CA GLY A 70 -10.21 15.13 -9.53
C GLY A 70 -11.34 15.10 -8.52
N ALA A 71 -11.85 16.29 -8.17
CA ALA A 71 -12.88 16.47 -7.15
C ALA A 71 -14.21 15.82 -7.54
N HIS A 72 -14.43 15.58 -8.84
CA HIS A 72 -15.58 14.87 -9.35
C HIS A 72 -16.91 15.49 -8.88
N LEU A 73 -17.76 14.73 -8.19
CA LEU A 73 -19.01 15.24 -7.61
C LEU A 73 -18.84 15.88 -6.22
N GLY A 74 -17.60 16.00 -5.72
CA GLY A 74 -17.24 16.71 -4.50
C GLY A 74 -17.52 15.94 -3.22
N ASN A 75 -17.39 14.60 -3.23
CA ASN A 75 -17.58 13.80 -2.00
C ASN A 75 -16.46 14.12 -0.99
N SER A 76 -15.19 14.07 -1.43
CA SER A 76 -14.02 14.47 -0.64
C SER A 76 -14.11 15.91 -0.17
N THR A 77 -14.39 16.82 -1.11
CA THR A 77 -14.68 18.24 -0.85
C THR A 77 -15.74 18.41 0.26
N LYS A 78 -16.90 17.75 0.15
CA LYS A 78 -17.97 17.80 1.17
C LYS A 78 -17.48 17.32 2.53
N THR A 79 -16.80 16.18 2.58
CA THR A 79 -16.27 15.61 3.83
C THR A 79 -15.30 16.58 4.52
N MET A 80 -14.46 17.25 3.75
CA MET A 80 -13.53 18.24 4.28
C MET A 80 -14.26 19.47 4.82
N LEU A 81 -15.20 20.02 4.05
CA LEU A 81 -15.94 21.23 4.39
C LEU A 81 -16.96 21.02 5.53
N GLY A 82 -17.48 19.80 5.64
CA GLY A 82 -18.67 19.50 6.43
C GLY A 82 -19.96 19.70 5.62
N ASP A 83 -21.09 19.44 6.26
CA ASP A 83 -22.43 19.71 5.71
C ASP A 83 -23.13 20.76 6.58
N LEU A 84 -23.77 21.74 5.94
CA LEU A 84 -24.50 22.80 6.62
C LEU A 84 -25.65 22.24 7.43
N ASP A 85 -26.33 21.19 6.94
CA ASP A 85 -27.41 20.52 7.68
C ASP A 85 -26.88 19.89 8.97
N SER A 86 -25.73 19.20 8.92
CA SER A 86 -25.09 18.64 10.11
C SER A 86 -24.59 19.73 11.07
N ALA A 87 -24.10 20.86 10.55
CA ALA A 87 -23.70 22.00 11.35
C ALA A 87 -24.90 22.67 12.05
N LEU A 88 -26.03 22.81 11.33
CA LEU A 88 -27.29 23.35 11.84
C LEU A 88 -27.95 22.42 12.88
N GLU A 89 -27.92 21.09 12.68
CA GLU A 89 -28.37 20.13 13.68
C GLU A 89 -27.53 20.21 14.97
N ALA A 90 -26.20 20.32 14.84
CA ALA A 90 -25.32 20.51 15.99
C ALA A 90 -25.61 21.84 16.73
N LEU A 91 -25.91 22.91 15.98
CA LEU A 91 -26.31 24.23 16.50
C LEU A 91 -27.62 24.17 17.30
N VAL A 92 -28.64 23.50 16.75
CA VAL A 92 -29.97 23.36 17.38
C VAL A 92 -29.89 22.51 18.65
N HIS A 93 -29.04 21.48 18.67
CA HIS A 93 -28.95 20.56 19.81
C HIS A 93 -28.02 21.01 20.94
N ARG A 94 -27.06 21.94 20.71
CA ARG A 94 -26.03 22.27 21.71
C ARG A 94 -26.07 23.68 22.30
N ASN A 95 -26.95 24.58 21.85
CA ASN A 95 -27.10 25.94 22.41
C ASN A 95 -25.76 26.69 22.62
N LEU A 96 -24.77 26.33 21.82
CA LEU A 96 -23.44 26.91 21.77
C LEU A 96 -23.36 27.49 20.36
N LEU A 97 -23.15 28.79 20.26
CA LEU A 97 -22.52 29.31 19.06
C LEU A 97 -21.20 28.51 18.93
N PRO A 98 -20.89 27.87 17.79
CA PRO A 98 -19.51 27.71 17.47
C PRO A 98 -18.99 29.15 17.48
N GLN A 99 -18.06 29.46 18.37
CA GLN A 99 -16.98 30.30 17.87
C GLN A 99 -16.58 29.60 16.57
N ALA A 100 -16.82 30.24 15.43
CA ALA A 100 -16.42 29.69 14.13
C ALA A 100 -15.02 29.15 14.38
N PRO A 101 -14.77 27.83 14.27
CA PRO A 101 -13.53 27.28 14.77
C PRO A 101 -12.44 28.08 14.07
N ASP A 102 -11.45 28.55 14.84
CA ASP A 102 -10.29 29.34 14.40
C ASP A 102 -9.39 28.55 13.41
N ALA A 103 -9.98 27.66 12.62
CA ALA A 103 -9.39 26.55 11.92
C ALA A 103 -9.99 26.46 10.51
N THR A 104 -9.92 27.54 9.71
CA THR A 104 -10.50 27.52 8.36
C THR A 104 -9.62 26.75 7.38
N THR A 105 -10.01 25.55 6.99
CA THR A 105 -9.32 24.82 5.90
C THR A 105 -9.72 25.45 4.58
N VAL A 106 -8.76 25.98 3.82
CA VAL A 106 -8.99 26.40 2.45
C VAL A 106 -9.11 25.16 1.57
N VAL A 107 -10.20 25.02 0.82
CA VAL A 107 -10.36 23.93 -0.15
C VAL A 107 -10.11 24.46 -1.54
N VAL A 108 -9.16 23.86 -2.25
CA VAL A 108 -8.91 24.12 -3.67
C VAL A 108 -9.20 22.83 -4.44
N ALA A 109 -10.32 22.81 -5.14
CA ALA A 109 -10.80 21.65 -5.89
C ALA A 109 -10.57 21.82 -7.38
N PHE A 110 -9.97 20.82 -8.04
CA PHE A 110 -9.77 20.78 -9.49
C PHE A 110 -10.67 19.72 -10.10
N GLU A 111 -11.41 20.10 -11.14
CA GLU A 111 -12.20 19.17 -11.94
C GLU A 111 -12.05 19.49 -13.43
N ALA A 112 -11.48 18.54 -14.17
CA ALA A 112 -11.11 18.73 -15.57
C ALA A 112 -12.34 18.80 -16.49
N LEU A 113 -13.36 17.97 -16.24
CA LEU A 113 -14.49 17.82 -17.16
C LEU A 113 -15.50 18.96 -16.96
N PRO A 114 -15.78 19.79 -17.99
CA PRO A 114 -16.61 20.97 -17.83
C PRO A 114 -18.02 20.68 -17.28
N TRP A 115 -18.64 19.56 -17.68
CA TRP A 115 -19.97 19.20 -17.19
C TRP A 115 -19.96 18.74 -15.73
N ILE A 116 -18.94 17.98 -15.30
CA ILE A 116 -18.79 17.57 -13.90
C ILE A 116 -18.45 18.78 -13.04
N CYS A 117 -17.54 19.65 -13.49
CA CYS A 117 -17.19 20.88 -12.77
C CYS A 117 -18.42 21.78 -12.56
N ASN A 118 -19.29 21.90 -13.56
CA ASN A 118 -20.55 22.64 -13.42
C ASN A 118 -21.51 22.02 -12.40
N VAL A 119 -21.57 20.69 -12.32
CA VAL A 119 -22.35 19.99 -11.29
C VAL A 119 -21.76 20.23 -9.91
N LEU A 120 -20.43 20.14 -9.76
CA LEU A 120 -19.71 20.42 -8.53
C LEU A 120 -19.98 21.84 -8.02
N LYS A 121 -19.87 22.86 -8.89
CA LYS A 121 -20.18 24.26 -8.56
C LYS A 121 -21.63 24.43 -8.08
N ARG A 122 -22.60 23.84 -8.79
CA ARG A 122 -24.01 23.86 -8.38
C ARG A 122 -24.25 23.18 -7.05
N LYS A 123 -23.60 22.04 -6.77
CA LYS A 123 -23.69 21.37 -5.46
C LYS A 123 -23.13 22.26 -4.36
N ALA A 124 -21.95 22.86 -4.58
CA ALA A 124 -21.35 23.77 -3.61
C ALA A 124 -22.28 24.94 -3.25
N GLU A 125 -22.89 25.59 -4.26
CA GLU A 125 -23.89 26.64 -4.06
C GLU A 125 -25.15 26.14 -3.34
N MET A 126 -25.70 25.01 -3.79
CA MET A 126 -26.93 24.44 -3.25
C MET A 126 -26.81 24.06 -1.77
N PHE A 127 -25.65 23.53 -1.36
CA PHE A 127 -25.38 23.10 0.02
C PHE A 127 -24.63 24.16 0.84
N GLY A 128 -24.43 25.37 0.29
CA GLY A 128 -23.80 26.48 1.00
C GLY A 128 -22.37 26.19 1.46
N TRP A 129 -21.61 25.39 0.72
CA TRP A 129 -20.26 24.97 1.08
C TRP A 129 -19.30 26.15 1.29
N GLN A 130 -19.47 27.22 0.50
CA GLN A 130 -18.67 28.45 0.61
C GLN A 130 -18.99 29.24 1.89
N LEU A 131 -20.10 28.95 2.57
CA LEU A 131 -20.47 29.58 3.84
C LEU A 131 -19.75 28.94 5.03
N LEU A 132 -19.26 27.71 4.86
CA LEU A 132 -18.58 26.96 5.92
C LEU A 132 -17.08 27.22 5.94
N GLN A 133 -16.44 27.27 4.76
CA GLN A 133 -15.00 27.46 4.58
C GLN A 133 -14.70 28.14 3.24
N PRO A 134 -13.50 28.74 3.07
CA PRO A 134 -13.03 29.18 1.76
C PRO A 134 -12.96 28.00 0.79
N LEU A 135 -13.66 28.10 -0.34
CA LEU A 135 -13.71 27.07 -1.39
C LEU A 135 -13.43 27.72 -2.75
N HIS A 136 -12.39 27.24 -3.43
CA HIS A 136 -12.12 27.53 -4.83
C HIS A 136 -12.33 26.27 -5.68
N ILE A 137 -13.06 26.40 -6.80
CA ILE A 137 -13.30 25.31 -7.75
C ILE A 137 -12.73 25.72 -9.12
N GLU A 138 -11.63 25.08 -9.48
CA GLU A 138 -10.93 25.26 -10.76
C GLU A 138 -11.43 24.22 -11.78
N CYS A 139 -12.01 24.70 -12.90
CA CYS A 139 -12.43 23.83 -13.99
C CYS A 139 -11.29 23.61 -15.00
N ALA A 140 -10.22 22.95 -14.55
CA ALA A 140 -9.04 22.65 -15.35
C ALA A 140 -8.43 21.31 -14.92
N ALA A 141 -7.75 20.64 -15.85
CA ALA A 141 -6.92 19.50 -15.51
C ALA A 141 -5.61 19.97 -14.86
N VAL A 142 -5.16 19.29 -13.81
CA VAL A 142 -3.85 19.59 -13.22
C VAL A 142 -2.74 19.07 -14.13
N ALA A 143 -1.75 19.91 -14.44
CA ALA A 143 -0.57 19.53 -15.21
C ALA A 143 0.62 20.41 -14.83
N LYS A 144 1.83 19.98 -15.22
CA LYS A 144 3.08 20.72 -14.99
C LYS A 144 3.15 22.10 -15.66
N SER A 145 2.34 22.35 -16.68
CA SER A 145 2.31 23.62 -17.39
C SER A 145 0.90 24.00 -17.83
N ALA A 146 0.64 25.30 -17.88
CA ALA A 146 -0.58 25.83 -18.47
C ALA A 146 -0.66 25.48 -19.97
N GLY A 147 -1.85 25.15 -20.45
CA GLY A 147 -2.06 24.67 -21.80
C GLY A 147 -3.41 23.99 -21.98
N GLU A 148 -3.44 22.95 -22.81
CA GLU A 148 -4.64 22.18 -23.09
C GLU A 148 -4.35 20.68 -23.06
N ALA A 149 -5.31 19.90 -22.55
CA ALA A 149 -5.28 18.44 -22.58
C ALA A 149 -6.55 17.91 -23.22
N THR A 150 -6.42 16.83 -24.01
CA THR A 150 -7.56 16.15 -24.62
C THR A 150 -7.89 14.88 -23.84
N PHE A 151 -9.12 14.81 -23.34
CA PHE A 151 -9.65 13.65 -22.66
C PHE A 151 -10.60 12.88 -23.59
N PHE A 152 -10.58 11.55 -23.47
CA PHE A 152 -11.39 10.61 -24.22
C PHE A 152 -12.36 9.88 -23.30
N PHE A 153 -13.60 9.71 -23.76
CA PHE A 153 -14.66 9.07 -22.98
C PHE A 153 -15.64 8.33 -23.89
N ASN A 154 -16.25 7.29 -23.32
CA ASN A 154 -17.30 6.50 -23.99
C ASN A 154 -18.71 7.06 -23.75
N ASN A 155 -18.90 7.82 -22.67
CA ASN A 155 -20.17 8.46 -22.32
C ASN A 155 -19.94 9.96 -22.04
N PRO A 156 -20.50 10.89 -22.84
CA PRO A 156 -20.33 12.34 -22.65
C PRO A 156 -20.90 12.89 -21.35
N TYR A 157 -21.72 12.10 -20.66
CA TYR A 157 -22.28 12.46 -19.35
C TYR A 157 -21.75 11.54 -18.24
N GLY A 158 -20.76 10.70 -18.56
CA GLY A 158 -20.13 9.81 -17.62
C GLY A 158 -19.05 10.51 -16.80
N PRO A 159 -18.74 9.97 -15.63
CA PRO A 159 -17.67 10.48 -14.76
C PRO A 159 -16.27 10.13 -15.27
N THR A 160 -16.16 9.09 -16.10
CA THR A 160 -14.87 8.49 -16.46
C THR A 160 -14.39 8.99 -17.82
N ALA A 161 -13.35 9.82 -17.80
CA ALA A 161 -12.59 10.22 -18.97
C ALA A 161 -11.10 9.93 -18.76
N SER A 162 -10.37 9.66 -19.83
CA SER A 162 -8.94 9.32 -19.77
C SER A 162 -8.18 10.10 -20.83
N ILE A 163 -6.93 10.47 -20.56
CA ILE A 163 -6.06 11.08 -21.57
C ILE A 163 -5.62 10.07 -22.66
N LEU A 164 -5.77 8.77 -22.38
CA LEU A 164 -5.45 7.71 -23.34
C LEU A 164 -6.68 7.37 -24.18
N PRO A 165 -6.55 7.27 -25.51
CA PRO A 165 -7.65 6.82 -26.36
C PRO A 165 -8.07 5.41 -25.96
N LYS A 166 -9.32 5.23 -25.50
CA LYS A 166 -9.89 3.88 -25.32
C LYS A 166 -10.00 3.21 -26.70
N GLN A 167 -9.67 1.93 -26.80
CA GLN A 167 -9.78 1.17 -28.06
C GLN A 167 -11.26 0.82 -28.37
N THR A 168 -12.12 1.82 -28.56
CA THR A 168 -13.54 1.62 -28.88
C THR A 168 -13.96 2.47 -30.08
N SER A 169 -14.95 1.99 -30.83
CA SER A 169 -15.52 2.67 -32.02
C SER A 169 -16.40 3.89 -31.68
N TYR A 170 -16.59 4.22 -30.40
CA TYR A 170 -17.46 5.30 -29.92
C TYR A 170 -16.69 6.30 -29.05
N LEU A 171 -15.48 6.66 -29.50
CA LEU A 171 -14.64 7.61 -28.81
C LEU A 171 -15.12 9.04 -29.06
N LYS A 172 -15.58 9.70 -28.00
CA LYS A 172 -15.71 11.17 -28.00
C LYS A 172 -14.52 11.76 -27.27
N ASN A 173 -14.21 13.01 -27.58
CA ASN A 173 -13.16 13.75 -26.91
C ASN A 173 -13.62 15.13 -26.47
N VAL A 174 -12.90 15.69 -25.51
CA VAL A 174 -13.04 17.06 -25.05
C VAL A 174 -11.65 17.62 -24.81
N THR A 175 -11.40 18.84 -25.25
CA THR A 175 -10.19 19.58 -24.90
C THR A 175 -10.52 20.50 -23.74
N VAL A 176 -9.69 20.44 -22.70
CA VAL A 176 -9.86 21.19 -21.46
C VAL A 176 -8.57 21.96 -21.15
N PRO A 177 -8.65 23.11 -20.49
CA PRO A 177 -7.45 23.81 -20.05
C PRO A 177 -6.68 22.97 -19.03
N THR A 178 -5.36 23.08 -19.05
CA THR A 178 -4.48 22.55 -18.00
C THR A 178 -3.93 23.68 -17.14
N ARG A 179 -3.70 23.41 -15.86
CA ARG A 179 -3.07 24.36 -14.93
C ARG A 179 -2.11 23.70 -13.93
N PRO A 180 -0.96 24.34 -13.64
CA PRO A 180 -0.14 23.99 -12.49
C PRO A 180 -0.86 24.34 -11.19
N VAL A 181 -0.66 23.49 -10.17
CA VAL A 181 -1.19 23.77 -8.82
C VAL A 181 -0.58 25.06 -8.27
N ARG A 182 0.72 25.27 -8.49
CA ARG A 182 1.46 26.45 -8.02
C ARG A 182 0.84 27.75 -8.53
N ASP A 183 0.63 27.85 -9.84
CA ASP A 183 0.05 29.05 -10.47
C ASP A 183 -1.33 29.36 -9.87
N THR A 184 -2.17 28.34 -9.65
CA THR A 184 -3.48 28.52 -9.01
C THR A 184 -3.35 29.01 -7.57
N LEU A 185 -2.44 28.45 -6.77
CA LEU A 185 -2.24 28.92 -5.39
C LEU A 185 -1.68 30.34 -5.33
N GLU A 186 -0.82 30.74 -6.28
CA GLU A 186 -0.30 32.10 -6.39
C GLU A 186 -1.39 33.09 -6.82
N GLU A 187 -2.23 32.73 -7.80
CA GLU A 187 -3.38 33.56 -8.22
C GLU A 187 -4.40 33.80 -7.09
N LEU A 188 -4.54 32.83 -6.18
CA LEU A 188 -5.45 32.90 -5.04
C LEU A 188 -4.86 33.52 -3.77
N ASP A 189 -3.60 33.97 -3.80
CA ASP A 189 -2.87 34.48 -2.62
C ASP A 189 -2.75 33.42 -1.50
N TYR A 190 -2.60 32.14 -1.89
CA TYR A 190 -2.46 30.99 -1.00
C TYR A 190 -1.09 30.31 -1.10
N ALA A 191 -0.15 30.87 -1.88
CA ALA A 191 1.17 30.27 -2.11
C ALA A 191 2.00 30.06 -0.83
N ASP A 192 1.78 30.88 0.19
CA ASP A 192 2.47 30.80 1.49
C ASP A 192 1.79 29.85 2.49
N LEU A 193 0.60 29.32 2.16
CA LEU A 193 -0.11 28.37 3.02
C LEU A 193 0.44 26.95 2.81
N SER A 194 0.52 26.18 3.90
CA SER A 194 0.88 24.77 3.80
C SER A 194 -0.28 23.93 3.28
N VAL A 195 0.01 23.02 2.36
CA VAL A 195 -0.94 21.99 1.95
C VAL A 195 -0.91 20.88 2.99
N PHE A 196 -2.02 20.62 3.66
CA PHE A 196 -2.08 19.55 4.67
C PHE A 196 -2.39 18.20 4.04
N LEU A 197 -3.36 18.18 3.13
CA LEU A 197 -3.82 16.98 2.45
C LEU A 197 -4.01 17.29 0.98
N MET A 198 -3.40 16.47 0.15
CA MET A 198 -3.64 16.44 -1.28
C MET A 198 -4.30 15.12 -1.63
N LYS A 199 -5.51 15.17 -2.18
CA LYS A 199 -6.19 14.03 -2.80
C LYS A 199 -6.03 14.11 -4.30
N VAL A 200 -5.66 13.01 -4.93
CA VAL A 200 -5.56 12.87 -6.39
C VAL A 200 -6.37 11.66 -6.81
N ASP A 201 -7.24 11.87 -7.79
CA ASP A 201 -8.09 10.83 -8.35
C ASP A 201 -8.39 11.21 -9.79
N THR A 202 -7.44 10.85 -10.66
CA THR A 202 -7.43 11.31 -12.06
C THR A 202 -7.44 10.17 -13.05
N GLU A 203 -8.05 9.05 -12.66
CA GLU A 203 -8.30 7.89 -13.51
C GLU A 203 -7.00 7.37 -14.16
N GLY A 204 -5.90 7.35 -13.40
CA GLY A 204 -4.65 6.70 -13.79
C GLY A 204 -3.48 7.63 -14.14
N MET A 205 -3.60 8.92 -13.86
CA MET A 205 -2.53 9.92 -14.07
C MET A 205 -1.91 10.44 -12.76
N ASP A 206 -2.31 9.83 -11.67
CA ASP A 206 -2.19 10.41 -10.34
C ASP A 206 -0.73 10.57 -9.91
N GLY A 207 0.14 9.61 -10.25
CA GLY A 207 1.57 9.69 -9.95
C GLY A 207 2.26 10.87 -10.61
N LEU A 208 1.92 11.19 -11.87
CA LEU A 208 2.49 12.33 -12.57
C LEU A 208 2.02 13.66 -11.98
N ILE A 209 0.77 13.72 -11.49
CA ILE A 209 0.23 14.90 -10.81
C ILE A 209 0.93 15.09 -9.46
N VAL A 210 1.09 14.02 -8.69
CA VAL A 210 1.81 14.04 -7.41
C VAL A 210 3.25 14.50 -7.63
N GLU A 211 4.00 13.84 -8.52
CA GLU A 211 5.39 14.20 -8.80
C GLU A 211 5.51 15.62 -9.34
N GLY A 212 4.66 16.03 -10.30
CA GLY A 212 4.68 17.40 -10.83
C GLY A 212 4.45 18.46 -9.75
N THR A 213 3.49 18.21 -8.85
CA THR A 213 3.21 19.11 -7.71
C THR A 213 4.41 19.20 -6.76
N LEU A 214 5.10 18.07 -6.53
CA LEU A 214 6.31 18.03 -5.73
C LEU A 214 7.51 18.69 -6.44
N GLU A 215 7.66 18.55 -7.75
CA GLU A 215 8.71 19.23 -8.52
C GLU A 215 8.54 20.76 -8.47
N ASP A 216 7.29 21.23 -8.46
CA ASP A 216 6.96 22.64 -8.29
C ASP A 216 7.16 23.12 -6.84
N GLY A 217 7.72 22.31 -5.94
CA GLY A 217 8.07 22.72 -4.58
C GLY A 217 6.89 22.82 -3.60
N ILE A 218 5.69 22.41 -4.01
CA ILE A 218 4.57 22.24 -3.09
C ILE A 218 4.79 20.94 -2.33
N ARG A 219 4.69 20.95 -1.00
CA ARG A 219 4.97 19.79 -0.13
C ARG A 219 3.77 19.49 0.76
N PRO A 220 2.76 18.75 0.28
CA PRO A 220 1.62 18.37 1.11
C PRO A 220 2.05 17.54 2.32
N ARG A 221 1.53 17.76 3.52
CA ARG A 221 1.88 16.90 4.68
C ARG A 221 1.44 15.45 4.46
N ILE A 222 0.31 15.27 3.78
CA ILE A 222 -0.34 13.99 3.47
C ILE A 222 -0.73 14.01 2.00
N ILE A 223 -0.48 12.91 1.29
CA ILE A 223 -0.89 12.72 -0.09
C ILE A 223 -1.69 11.43 -0.17
N ILE A 224 -2.87 11.46 -0.78
CA ILE A 224 -3.66 10.26 -1.11
C ILE A 224 -3.89 10.22 -2.62
N PHE A 225 -3.70 9.05 -3.21
CA PHE A 225 -3.89 8.87 -4.64
C PHE A 225 -4.32 7.45 -5.01
N GLU A 226 -4.85 7.29 -6.21
CA GLU A 226 -5.23 5.98 -6.75
C GLU A 226 -4.17 5.43 -7.70
N TYR A 227 -3.77 4.18 -7.44
CA TYR A 227 -2.91 3.38 -8.29
C TYR A 227 -3.73 2.37 -9.08
N SER A 228 -3.45 2.23 -10.37
CA SER A 228 -4.13 1.26 -11.23
C SER A 228 -3.23 0.79 -12.37
N ARG A 229 -3.67 -0.25 -13.11
CA ARG A 229 -2.93 -0.72 -14.29
C ARG A 229 -2.70 0.36 -15.36
N MET A 230 -3.44 1.47 -15.35
CA MET A 230 -3.22 2.53 -16.34
C MET A 230 -1.84 3.20 -16.20
N TRP A 231 -1.24 3.09 -15.01
CA TRP A 231 0.15 3.49 -14.73
C TRP A 231 1.20 2.59 -15.40
N MET A 232 0.78 1.49 -16.03
CA MET A 232 1.64 0.54 -16.75
C MET A 232 1.38 0.52 -18.27
N SER A 233 0.97 1.66 -18.83
CA SER A 233 0.74 1.80 -20.27
C SER A 233 2.01 2.22 -21.02
N ASP A 234 2.02 2.06 -22.34
CA ASP A 234 3.15 2.52 -23.18
C ASP A 234 3.41 4.04 -23.07
N ALA A 235 2.41 4.80 -22.62
CA ALA A 235 2.48 6.25 -22.45
C ALA A 235 2.97 6.69 -21.06
N VAL A 236 2.64 5.90 -20.02
CA VAL A 236 3.04 6.14 -18.62
C VAL A 236 3.35 4.78 -18.03
N SER A 237 4.62 4.51 -17.78
CA SER A 237 5.10 3.27 -17.15
C SER A 237 5.89 3.62 -15.91
N ILE A 238 5.19 3.67 -14.78
CA ILE A 238 5.78 3.95 -13.48
C ILE A 238 5.30 2.86 -12.50
N PRO A 239 6.12 1.81 -12.28
CA PRO A 239 5.86 0.81 -11.24
C PRO A 239 5.64 1.47 -9.88
N LEU A 240 4.70 0.96 -9.06
CA LEU A 240 4.37 1.60 -7.78
C LEU A 240 5.55 1.55 -6.81
N GLY A 241 6.37 0.51 -6.89
CA GLY A 241 7.60 0.39 -6.11
C GLY A 241 8.60 1.48 -6.46
N ASP A 242 8.88 1.64 -7.76
CA ASP A 242 9.80 2.69 -8.24
C ASP A 242 9.30 4.09 -7.87
N PHE A 243 7.99 4.32 -7.94
CA PHE A 243 7.36 5.57 -7.48
C PHE A 243 7.57 5.77 -5.98
N SER A 244 7.24 4.77 -5.16
CA SER A 244 7.35 4.83 -3.70
C SER A 244 8.79 5.04 -3.24
N ASP A 245 9.76 4.38 -3.89
CA ASP A 245 11.20 4.55 -3.64
C ASP A 245 11.66 5.99 -3.94
N ARG A 246 11.17 6.60 -5.03
CA ARG A 246 11.45 8.01 -5.34
C ARG A 246 10.81 8.94 -4.34
N MET A 247 9.55 8.72 -3.99
CA MET A 247 8.82 9.48 -2.96
C MET A 247 9.61 9.50 -1.64
N GLN A 248 10.15 8.36 -1.23
CA GLN A 248 10.97 8.26 -0.03
C GLN A 248 12.31 8.99 -0.18
N ARG A 249 13.11 8.65 -1.18
CA ARG A 249 14.50 9.12 -1.30
C ARG A 249 14.63 10.58 -1.68
N GLN A 250 13.73 11.08 -2.53
CA GLN A 250 13.81 12.43 -3.06
C GLN A 250 12.95 13.43 -2.27
N TYR A 251 11.82 12.97 -1.75
CA TYR A 251 10.82 13.85 -1.16
C TYR A 251 10.53 13.56 0.33
N GLY A 252 11.07 12.48 0.90
CA GLY A 252 10.92 12.12 2.31
C GLY A 252 9.54 11.55 2.68
N TYR A 253 8.79 11.06 1.68
CA TYR A 253 7.47 10.48 1.89
C TYR A 253 7.51 8.97 2.04
N TYR A 254 6.74 8.46 3.00
CA TYR A 254 6.55 7.05 3.27
C TYR A 254 5.14 6.66 2.86
N CYS A 255 5.06 5.82 1.82
CA CYS A 255 3.81 5.45 1.20
C CYS A 255 3.30 4.11 1.71
N PHE A 256 1.99 4.03 1.89
CA PHE A 256 1.26 2.87 2.39
C PHE A 256 0.11 2.57 1.45
N ALA A 257 -0.11 1.31 1.11
CA ALA A 257 -1.34 0.91 0.47
C ALA A 257 -2.45 0.71 1.52
N ALA A 258 -3.59 1.33 1.28
CA ALA A 258 -4.76 1.23 2.15
C ALA A 258 -5.60 0.00 1.79
N THR A 259 -5.90 -0.82 2.79
CA THR A 259 -6.70 -2.04 2.64
C THR A 259 -8.03 -1.94 3.39
N ARG A 260 -9.04 -2.71 2.96
CA ARG A 260 -10.36 -2.76 3.62
C ARG A 260 -10.35 -3.19 5.09
N LEU A 261 -9.27 -3.83 5.55
CA LEU A 261 -9.15 -4.30 6.93
C LEU A 261 -8.59 -3.21 7.86
N GLY A 262 -8.48 -1.96 7.40
CA GLY A 262 -7.81 -0.89 8.15
C GLY A 262 -6.30 -1.11 8.26
N VAL A 263 -5.75 -1.98 7.41
CA VAL A 263 -4.32 -2.22 7.37
C VAL A 263 -3.68 -1.31 6.34
N TRP A 264 -2.67 -0.59 6.79
CA TRP A 264 -1.83 0.29 6.01
C TRP A 264 -0.54 -0.47 5.72
N ALA A 265 -0.41 -1.02 4.52
CA ALA A 265 0.75 -1.83 4.15
C ALA A 265 1.87 -0.93 3.61
N PRO A 266 3.03 -0.86 4.25
CA PRO A 266 4.17 -0.10 3.73
C PRO A 266 4.54 -0.49 2.30
N LEU A 267 4.94 0.48 1.49
CA LEU A 267 5.35 0.30 0.09
C LEU A 267 6.87 0.43 -0.08
N TRP A 268 7.63 0.03 0.93
CA TRP A 268 9.10 0.04 0.90
C TRP A 268 9.69 -1.25 1.48
N GLY A 269 10.98 -1.45 1.22
CA GLY A 269 11.76 -2.54 1.82
C GLY A 269 11.16 -3.91 1.56
N LEU A 270 10.93 -4.68 2.63
CA LEU A 270 10.36 -6.03 2.55
C LEU A 270 8.85 -6.09 2.40
N TRP A 271 8.17 -4.99 2.72
CA TRP A 271 6.72 -4.91 2.60
C TRP A 271 6.31 -4.82 1.15
N TYR A 272 7.16 -4.20 0.34
CA TYR A 272 6.98 -4.15 -1.09
C TYR A 272 7.39 -5.49 -1.75
N THR A 273 6.54 -5.97 -2.67
CA THR A 273 6.83 -7.14 -3.50
C THR A 273 6.38 -6.85 -4.93
N ASP A 274 7.06 -7.42 -5.93
CA ASP A 274 6.66 -7.33 -7.35
C ASP A 274 5.21 -7.80 -7.60
N LEU A 275 4.60 -8.51 -6.65
CA LEU A 275 3.19 -8.91 -6.70
C LEU A 275 2.23 -7.72 -6.54
N ILE A 276 2.65 -6.65 -5.85
CA ILE A 276 1.84 -5.43 -5.67
C ILE A 276 1.63 -4.73 -7.01
N ASP A 277 2.68 -4.65 -7.83
CA ASP A 277 2.59 -4.19 -9.22
C ASP A 277 1.72 -5.13 -10.07
N GLY A 278 1.70 -6.42 -9.75
CA GLY A 278 0.80 -7.39 -10.36
C GLY A 278 -0.68 -7.25 -9.96
N VAL A 279 -1.03 -6.35 -9.02
CA VAL A 279 -2.43 -6.09 -8.64
C VAL A 279 -3.15 -5.42 -9.80
N TYR A 280 -4.27 -6.02 -10.14
CA TYR A 280 -5.00 -5.68 -11.35
C TYR A 280 -6.24 -4.82 -11.12
N SER A 281 -6.53 -4.50 -9.85
CA SER A 281 -7.58 -3.59 -9.43
C SER A 281 -7.00 -2.20 -9.17
N TYR A 282 -7.88 -1.20 -9.15
CA TYR A 282 -7.57 0.08 -8.55
C TYR A 282 -7.21 -0.08 -7.08
N GLY A 283 -6.34 0.80 -6.58
CA GLY A 283 -5.92 0.78 -5.20
C GLY A 283 -5.44 2.08 -4.64
N ASN A 284 -5.83 2.34 -3.40
CA ASN A 284 -5.54 3.60 -2.74
C ASN A 284 -4.22 3.56 -1.99
N VAL A 285 -3.42 4.59 -2.23
CA VAL A 285 -2.12 4.80 -1.60
C VAL A 285 -2.17 6.08 -0.83
N VAL A 286 -1.58 6.07 0.37
CA VAL A 286 -1.42 7.24 1.21
C VAL A 286 0.04 7.40 1.58
N CYS A 287 0.57 8.59 1.41
CA CYS A 287 1.94 8.91 1.73
C CYS A 287 2.02 9.99 2.80
N PHE A 288 2.92 9.80 3.76
CA PHE A 288 3.14 10.71 4.87
C PHE A 288 4.58 11.19 4.95
N ILE A 289 4.78 12.41 5.43
CA ILE A 289 6.08 12.86 5.93
C ILE A 289 6.28 12.33 7.34
N CYS A 290 7.51 11.91 7.66
CA CYS A 290 7.90 11.45 8.99
C CYS A 290 7.50 12.43 10.10
N SER A 291 6.75 11.93 11.08
CA SER A 291 6.53 12.62 12.35
C SER A 291 5.99 11.68 13.43
N ASP A 292 6.18 12.08 14.68
CA ASP A 292 5.64 11.39 15.84
C ASP A 292 4.11 11.27 15.81
N GLU A 293 3.43 12.31 15.30
CA GLU A 293 1.98 12.34 15.16
C GLU A 293 1.48 11.28 14.16
N ILE A 294 2.18 11.10 13.04
CA ILE A 294 1.81 10.07 12.05
C ILE A 294 2.04 8.67 12.64
N ALA A 295 3.09 8.47 13.43
CA ALA A 295 3.28 7.20 14.12
C ALA A 295 2.13 6.89 15.10
N ASP A 296 1.64 7.88 15.84
CA ASP A 296 0.44 7.74 16.70
C ASP A 296 -0.82 7.46 15.88
N PHE A 297 -0.99 8.15 14.76
CA PHE A 297 -2.11 7.94 13.85
C PHE A 297 -2.14 6.51 13.33
N LEU A 298 -1.02 6.02 12.77
CA LEU A 298 -0.88 4.65 12.28
C LEU A 298 -1.15 3.64 13.40
N SER A 299 -0.67 3.92 14.61
CA SER A 299 -0.95 3.11 15.81
C SER A 299 -2.45 3.04 16.13
N GLY A 300 -3.19 4.14 15.96
CA GLY A 300 -4.64 4.18 16.15
C GLY A 300 -5.44 3.50 15.03
N GLN A 301 -4.96 3.56 13.78
CA GLN A 301 -5.68 3.02 12.62
C GLN A 301 -5.50 1.50 12.44
N ILE A 302 -4.35 0.96 12.84
CA ILE A 302 -4.07 -0.47 12.66
C ILE A 302 -4.64 -1.24 13.85
N HIS A 303 -5.81 -1.85 13.63
CA HIS A 303 -6.55 -2.57 14.68
C HIS A 303 -5.85 -3.85 15.14
N ASP A 304 -5.11 -4.49 14.24
CA ASP A 304 -4.38 -5.69 14.60
C ASP A 304 -3.12 -5.37 15.40
N PRO A 305 -2.97 -5.91 16.62
CA PRO A 305 -1.83 -5.60 17.47
C PRO A 305 -0.48 -5.99 16.87
N ALA A 306 -0.39 -7.09 16.12
CA ALA A 306 0.87 -7.52 15.53
C ALA A 306 1.26 -6.62 14.36
N ALA A 307 0.36 -6.35 13.41
CA ALA A 307 0.66 -5.42 12.33
C ALA A 307 0.96 -4.02 12.80
N ARG A 308 0.22 -3.54 13.81
CA ARG A 308 0.46 -2.22 14.37
C ARG A 308 1.90 -2.08 14.83
N VAL A 309 2.37 -3.04 15.62
CA VAL A 309 3.75 -3.15 16.09
C VAL A 309 4.71 -3.12 14.89
N PHE A 310 4.54 -3.97 13.88
CA PHE A 310 5.46 -4.00 12.74
C PHE A 310 5.48 -2.72 11.92
N VAL A 311 4.31 -2.25 11.49
CA VAL A 311 4.18 -1.08 10.61
C VAL A 311 4.68 0.18 11.30
N VAL A 312 4.26 0.42 12.55
CA VAL A 312 4.62 1.63 13.28
C VAL A 312 6.11 1.66 13.59
N SER A 313 6.71 0.55 14.02
CA SER A 313 8.13 0.56 14.35
C SER A 313 9.04 0.55 13.14
N ASP A 314 8.64 -0.07 12.03
CA ASP A 314 9.39 0.07 10.77
C ASP A 314 9.35 1.52 10.28
N PHE A 315 8.18 2.17 10.35
CA PHE A 315 8.04 3.60 10.06
C PHE A 315 8.91 4.47 11.00
N LEU A 316 8.86 4.26 12.31
CA LEU A 316 9.69 4.99 13.28
C LEU A 316 11.19 4.82 12.98
N ARG A 317 11.62 3.58 12.70
CA ARG A 317 13.02 3.25 12.37
C ARG A 317 13.47 3.98 11.10
N GLU A 318 12.70 3.86 10.03
CA GLU A 318 13.01 4.51 8.76
C GLU A 318 13.00 6.05 8.88
N CYS A 319 12.14 6.58 9.74
CA CYS A 319 12.10 8.00 10.09
C CYS A 319 13.21 8.45 11.05
N GLY A 320 14.02 7.53 11.59
CA GLY A 320 15.01 7.82 12.63
C GLY A 320 14.39 8.31 13.95
N LEU A 321 13.12 8.00 14.20
CA LEU A 321 12.38 8.37 15.41
C LEU A 321 12.57 7.33 16.52
N PRO A 322 12.44 7.71 17.80
CA PRO A 322 12.55 6.78 18.92
C PRO A 322 11.51 5.67 18.84
N SER A 323 11.92 4.43 19.09
CA SER A 323 10.99 3.31 19.23
C SER A 323 10.04 3.53 20.40
N ARG A 324 8.77 3.12 20.24
CA ARG A 324 7.72 3.26 21.25
C ARG A 324 7.38 1.94 21.94
N ASP A 325 7.98 0.83 21.51
CA ASP A 325 7.65 -0.51 21.97
C ASP A 325 8.72 -1.11 22.89
N PRO A 326 8.35 -2.08 23.77
CA PRO A 326 9.31 -2.80 24.58
C PRO A 326 10.26 -3.64 23.71
N GLU A 327 11.57 -3.40 23.87
CA GLU A 327 12.75 -3.98 23.18
C GLU A 327 12.72 -5.48 22.79
N SER A 328 11.86 -6.32 23.40
CA SER A 328 11.97 -7.78 23.32
C SER A 328 11.43 -8.40 22.02
N LEU A 329 10.37 -7.85 21.41
CA LEU A 329 9.80 -8.45 20.18
C LEU A 329 10.62 -8.09 18.92
N TYR A 330 11.21 -6.89 18.91
CA TYR A 330 11.99 -6.32 17.81
C TYR A 330 13.37 -6.94 17.66
N THR A 331 14.08 -7.12 18.78
CA THR A 331 15.45 -7.64 18.78
C THR A 331 15.56 -9.02 18.13
N GLU A 332 14.50 -9.83 18.20
CA GLU A 332 14.52 -11.19 17.66
C GLU A 332 14.17 -11.22 16.16
N LEU A 333 13.20 -10.41 15.71
CA LEU A 333 12.78 -10.35 14.31
C LEU A 333 13.75 -9.56 13.43
N ASP A 334 14.30 -8.45 13.92
CA ASP A 334 15.39 -7.74 13.25
C ASP A 334 16.63 -8.63 13.16
N ARG A 335 16.93 -9.40 14.22
CA ARG A 335 18.01 -10.40 14.18
C ARG A 335 17.76 -11.44 13.10
N ILE A 336 16.54 -11.99 13.01
CA ILE A 336 16.20 -12.99 11.98
C ILE A 336 16.35 -12.38 10.58
N TYR A 337 15.81 -11.19 10.35
CA TYR A 337 15.84 -10.56 9.05
C TYR A 337 17.26 -10.16 8.61
N TRP A 338 17.96 -9.36 9.41
CA TRP A 338 19.31 -8.91 9.09
C TRP A 338 20.31 -10.05 9.08
N GLY A 339 20.14 -11.01 9.99
CA GLY A 339 20.98 -12.20 9.97
C GLY A 339 20.73 -13.06 8.73
N ALA A 340 19.50 -13.16 8.20
CA ALA A 340 19.24 -13.83 6.93
C ALA A 340 19.86 -13.07 5.74
N LEU A 341 19.74 -11.74 5.69
CA LEU A 341 20.40 -10.91 4.67
C LEU A 341 21.92 -11.03 4.71
N ASN A 342 22.50 -11.11 5.91
CA ASN A 342 23.93 -11.36 6.11
C ASN A 342 24.34 -12.82 5.86
N GLY A 343 23.41 -13.65 5.40
CA GLY A 343 23.67 -15.02 4.97
C GLY A 343 23.78 -16.03 6.11
N THR A 344 23.18 -15.76 7.27
CA THR A 344 23.15 -16.70 8.39
C THR A 344 22.19 -17.85 8.09
N ALA A 345 22.73 -19.06 7.95
CA ALA A 345 21.98 -20.23 7.48
C ALA A 345 20.73 -20.57 8.31
N SER A 346 20.82 -20.43 9.64
CA SER A 346 19.67 -20.66 10.54
C SER A 346 18.56 -19.65 10.30
N LEU A 347 18.88 -18.41 9.97
CA LEU A 347 17.92 -17.33 9.81
C LEU A 347 17.32 -17.29 8.41
N GLU A 348 18.11 -17.62 7.40
CA GLU A 348 17.61 -17.92 6.04
C GLU A 348 16.62 -19.10 6.06
N TRP A 349 16.86 -20.12 6.89
CA TRP A 349 15.88 -21.19 7.11
C TRP A 349 14.55 -20.66 7.67
N HIS A 350 14.59 -19.75 8.66
CA HIS A 350 13.36 -19.15 9.19
C HIS A 350 12.59 -18.40 8.10
N MET A 351 13.29 -17.66 7.23
CA MET A 351 12.69 -16.99 6.06
C MET A 351 12.09 -17.98 5.06
N ALA A 352 12.74 -19.12 4.83
CA ALA A 352 12.23 -20.15 3.93
C ALA A 352 11.00 -20.88 4.47
N SER A 353 11.01 -21.19 5.78
CA SER A 353 9.92 -21.85 6.49
C SER A 353 8.68 -20.96 6.48
N LEU A 354 8.89 -19.68 6.75
CA LEU A 354 7.89 -18.63 6.65
C LEU A 354 7.27 -18.54 5.24
N ALA A 355 8.10 -18.43 4.19
CA ALA A 355 7.61 -18.38 2.81
C ALA A 355 6.85 -19.67 2.41
N THR A 356 7.25 -20.83 2.93
CA THR A 356 6.54 -22.10 2.68
C THR A 356 5.18 -22.12 3.32
N TYR A 357 5.05 -21.62 4.55
CA TYR A 357 3.78 -21.49 5.24
C TYR A 357 2.82 -20.59 4.44
N ARG A 358 3.35 -19.47 3.92
CA ARG A 358 2.66 -18.49 3.06
C ARG A 358 2.23 -19.04 1.70
N GLY A 359 2.72 -20.21 1.30
CA GLY A 359 2.49 -20.75 -0.05
C GLY A 359 3.27 -20.02 -1.14
N ASP A 360 4.17 -19.10 -0.79
CA ASP A 360 5.15 -18.52 -1.71
C ASP A 360 6.32 -19.48 -1.87
N PHE A 361 6.08 -20.51 -2.68
CA PHE A 361 7.06 -21.56 -2.92
C PHE A 361 8.29 -21.07 -3.72
N ALA A 362 8.20 -19.93 -4.41
CA ALA A 362 9.33 -19.35 -5.12
C ALA A 362 10.31 -18.70 -4.14
N THR A 363 9.81 -17.87 -3.22
CA THR A 363 10.64 -17.28 -2.16
C THR A 363 11.13 -18.32 -1.17
N ALA A 364 10.28 -19.28 -0.80
CA ALA A 364 10.68 -20.41 0.03
C ALA A 364 11.83 -21.19 -0.59
N TYR A 365 11.78 -21.43 -1.90
CA TYR A 365 12.85 -22.09 -2.62
C TYR A 365 14.15 -21.30 -2.59
N ARG A 366 14.12 -19.98 -2.85
CA ARG A 366 15.31 -19.14 -2.82
C ARG A 366 16.03 -19.19 -1.47
N TRP A 367 15.29 -18.99 -0.38
CA TRP A 367 15.88 -18.98 0.96
C TRP A 367 16.28 -20.37 1.45
N SER A 368 15.49 -21.41 1.18
CA SER A 368 15.86 -22.79 1.56
C SER A 368 17.04 -23.31 0.74
N ASP A 369 17.20 -22.92 -0.53
CA ASP A 369 18.35 -23.29 -1.34
C ASP A 369 19.63 -22.67 -0.77
N SER A 370 19.61 -21.37 -0.44
CA SER A 370 20.73 -20.68 0.22
C SER A 370 21.08 -21.33 1.57
N ALA A 371 20.10 -21.54 2.44
CA ALA A 371 20.30 -22.14 3.76
C ALA A 371 20.79 -23.60 3.68
N ALA A 372 20.26 -24.38 2.73
CA ALA A 372 20.66 -25.78 2.49
C ALA A 372 22.08 -25.88 1.95
N LEU A 373 22.50 -24.97 1.06
CA LEU A 373 23.89 -24.89 0.59
C LEU A 373 24.88 -24.60 1.72
N LYS A 374 24.44 -23.91 2.77
CA LYS A 374 25.19 -23.65 4.00
C LYS A 374 25.06 -24.75 5.05
N GLY A 375 24.35 -25.83 4.71
CA GLY A 375 24.28 -27.05 5.51
C GLY A 375 23.22 -27.06 6.61
N GLN A 376 22.26 -26.10 6.61
CA GLN A 376 21.11 -26.13 7.51
C GLN A 376 20.21 -27.33 7.14
N PHE A 377 20.03 -28.27 8.06
CA PHE A 377 19.44 -29.58 7.76
C PHE A 377 17.90 -29.59 7.61
N ASP A 378 17.19 -28.64 8.22
CA ASP A 378 15.75 -28.42 7.99
C ASP A 378 15.49 -27.81 6.60
N ALA A 379 16.36 -26.91 6.15
CA ALA A 379 16.35 -26.34 4.80
C ALA A 379 16.68 -27.39 3.74
N GLU A 380 17.65 -28.27 4.00
CA GLU A 380 17.93 -29.44 3.16
C GLU A 380 16.71 -30.37 3.03
N PHE A 381 15.93 -30.54 4.11
CA PHE A 381 14.69 -31.28 4.06
C PHE A 381 13.63 -30.58 3.20
N LEU A 382 13.40 -29.29 3.44
CA LEU A 382 12.40 -28.49 2.72
C LEU A 382 12.71 -28.40 1.21
N ILE A 383 13.95 -28.07 0.83
CA ILE A 383 14.37 -28.01 -0.56
C ILE A 383 14.26 -29.39 -1.24
N GLY A 384 14.52 -30.46 -0.46
CA GLY A 384 14.34 -31.84 -0.89
C GLY A 384 12.90 -32.15 -1.27
N LEU A 385 11.93 -31.77 -0.44
CA LEU A 385 10.51 -31.93 -0.74
C LEU A 385 10.07 -31.06 -1.92
N GLN A 386 10.43 -29.78 -1.93
CA GLN A 386 10.03 -28.87 -3.00
C GLN A 386 10.58 -29.31 -4.37
N THR A 387 11.82 -29.80 -4.41
CA THR A 387 12.46 -30.34 -5.61
C THR A 387 11.84 -31.68 -6.02
N TYR A 388 11.54 -32.56 -5.06
CA TYR A 388 10.92 -33.85 -5.32
C TYR A 388 9.52 -33.71 -5.95
N PHE A 389 8.72 -32.77 -5.44
CA PHE A 389 7.33 -32.54 -5.88
C PHE A 389 7.17 -31.45 -6.95
N GLY A 390 8.22 -30.70 -7.28
CA GLY A 390 8.19 -29.67 -8.34
C GLY A 390 7.39 -28.41 -7.99
N VAL A 391 7.22 -28.10 -6.70
CA VAL A 391 6.31 -27.04 -6.22
C VAL A 391 6.80 -25.62 -6.54
N ASN A 392 8.08 -25.47 -6.82
CA ASN A 392 8.76 -24.18 -7.01
C ASN A 392 9.06 -23.82 -8.49
N ARG A 393 8.83 -24.74 -9.45
CA ARG A 393 9.22 -24.58 -10.87
C ARG A 393 8.14 -25.06 -11.83
N ARG A 394 7.02 -24.33 -11.91
CA ARG A 394 5.91 -24.60 -12.86
C ARG A 394 5.43 -26.08 -12.88
N GLY A 395 5.61 -26.80 -11.77
CA GLY A 395 5.21 -28.21 -11.63
C GLY A 395 6.23 -29.27 -12.08
N VAL A 396 7.44 -28.92 -12.52
CA VAL A 396 8.44 -29.91 -12.97
C VAL A 396 9.40 -30.27 -11.82
N GLY A 397 9.13 -31.40 -11.17
CA GLY A 397 9.98 -31.94 -10.09
C GLY A 397 11.18 -32.74 -10.60
N ASN A 398 12.23 -32.83 -9.79
CA ASN A 398 13.36 -33.74 -9.98
C ASN A 398 13.48 -34.66 -8.75
N ARG A 399 12.95 -35.88 -8.89
CA ARG A 399 12.89 -36.84 -7.78
C ARG A 399 14.27 -37.26 -7.28
N GLU A 400 15.22 -37.49 -8.18
CA GLU A 400 16.59 -37.91 -7.82
C GLU A 400 17.29 -36.84 -6.98
N ARG A 401 17.25 -35.59 -7.45
CA ARG A 401 17.82 -34.44 -6.73
C ARG A 401 17.11 -34.19 -5.40
N GLY A 402 15.77 -34.34 -5.37
CA GLY A 402 15.01 -34.25 -4.13
C GLY A 402 15.41 -35.31 -3.10
N ILE A 403 15.57 -36.57 -3.54
CA ILE A 403 16.03 -37.68 -2.70
C ILE A 403 17.45 -37.43 -2.17
N GLU A 404 18.34 -36.86 -2.98
CA GLU A 404 19.70 -36.54 -2.55
C GLU A 404 19.71 -35.55 -1.39
N TRP A 405 18.94 -34.47 -1.49
CA TRP A 405 18.79 -33.49 -0.41
C TRP A 405 18.17 -34.10 0.86
N LEU A 406 17.14 -34.94 0.70
CA LEU A 406 16.54 -35.66 1.83
C LEU A 406 17.54 -36.63 2.49
N LYS A 407 18.42 -37.28 1.74
CA LYS A 407 19.49 -38.14 2.29
C LYS A 407 20.52 -37.33 3.06
N ARG A 408 20.84 -36.10 2.61
CA ARG A 408 21.72 -35.18 3.33
C ARG A 408 21.11 -34.79 4.68
N ALA A 409 19.85 -34.32 4.68
CA ALA A 409 19.11 -33.97 5.90
C ALA A 409 19.00 -35.16 6.88
N SER A 410 18.64 -36.35 6.37
CA SER A 410 18.50 -37.58 7.16
C SER A 410 19.82 -38.00 7.83
N ARG A 411 20.95 -37.95 7.09
CA ARG A 411 22.28 -38.24 7.67
C ARG A 411 22.68 -37.27 8.78
N LYS A 412 22.15 -36.05 8.76
CA LYS A 412 22.32 -35.04 9.82
C LYS A 412 21.30 -35.19 10.96
N GLY A 413 20.48 -36.24 10.95
CA GLY A 413 19.53 -36.55 12.03
C GLY A 413 18.13 -35.97 11.84
N HIS A 414 17.79 -35.39 10.68
CA HIS A 414 16.46 -34.84 10.46
C HIS A 414 15.39 -35.95 10.36
N GLY A 415 14.59 -36.12 11.42
CA GLY A 415 13.63 -37.22 11.57
C GLY A 415 12.55 -37.26 10.47
N GLY A 416 12.05 -36.10 10.04
CA GLY A 416 11.08 -36.02 8.93
C GLY A 416 11.66 -36.50 7.59
N ALA A 417 12.96 -36.31 7.39
CA ALA A 417 13.64 -36.74 6.16
C ALA A 417 13.85 -38.26 6.16
N ALA A 418 14.28 -38.81 7.29
CA ALA A 418 14.41 -40.25 7.49
C ALA A 418 13.07 -40.97 7.29
N TRP A 419 12.00 -40.45 7.90
CA TRP A 419 10.65 -40.99 7.74
C TRP A 419 10.18 -40.94 6.28
N PHE A 420 10.36 -39.82 5.59
CA PHE A 420 9.93 -39.66 4.20
C PHE A 420 10.69 -40.62 3.27
N LEU A 421 12.01 -40.72 3.42
CA LEU A 421 12.87 -41.65 2.67
C LEU A 421 12.45 -43.12 2.88
N SER A 422 12.11 -43.50 4.12
CA SER A 422 11.62 -44.85 4.42
C SER A 422 10.31 -45.14 3.67
N ARG A 423 9.41 -44.15 3.59
CA ARG A 423 8.10 -44.32 2.94
C ARG A 423 8.22 -44.43 1.43
N ILE A 424 9.03 -43.59 0.79
CA ILE A 424 9.26 -43.69 -0.67
C ILE A 424 10.10 -44.92 -1.03
N GLY A 425 11.03 -45.35 -0.16
CA GLY A 425 11.80 -46.58 -0.36
C GLY A 425 10.95 -47.85 -0.22
N TYR A 426 9.89 -47.81 0.59
CA TYR A 426 8.88 -48.87 0.66
C TYR A 426 7.99 -48.89 -0.60
N SER A 427 7.59 -47.73 -1.12
CA SER A 427 6.82 -47.64 -2.39
C SER A 427 7.64 -48.11 -3.59
N LEU A 428 8.91 -47.73 -3.70
CA LEU A 428 9.80 -48.14 -4.81
C LEU A 428 10.13 -49.64 -4.81
N LYS A 429 9.94 -50.36 -3.69
CA LYS A 429 10.10 -51.83 -3.61
C LYS A 429 8.83 -52.60 -4.01
N HIS A 430 7.71 -51.92 -4.25
CA HIS A 430 6.42 -52.54 -4.58
C HIS A 430 5.87 -52.10 -5.95
N ASP A 431 6.61 -51.26 -6.69
CA ASP A 431 6.30 -50.87 -8.07
C ASP A 431 7.19 -51.61 -9.11
N TYR A 432 7.64 -52.84 -8.81
CA TYR A 432 8.35 -53.74 -9.75
C TYR A 432 7.65 -55.07 -9.91
#